data_AF-T1ADA8-F1
#
_entry.id   AF-T1ADA8-F1
#
_cell.length_a   1.000
_cell.length_b   1.000
_cell.length_c   1.000
_cell.angle_alpha   90.00
_cell.angle_beta   90.00
_cell.angle_gamma   90.00
#
_symmetry.space_group_name_H-M   'P 1'
#
loop_
_entity.id
_entity.type
_entity.pdbx_description
1 polymer ?
#
loop_
_entity_poly.entity_id
_entity_poly.type
_entity_poly.pdbx_seq_one_letter_code
_entity_poly.pdbx_strand_id
1 'polypeptide(L)'
;PAGPQEGFRLIATTVPLLLLILLWLVALIAFSSGTEVAMLSVNRYRIRHRAQSGQSRAQLLERLLRKPEDWLGANLVIVAAANVFASAVATLLAQRTGYRYAVPVTGVLLTLVVIVFGELTPKIYAAAHPETSALRAARIYRALVFLARPFLSVTNGISYGLLRV
;
A
#
# COMPACT_ATOMS: atom_id res chain seq x y z
N PRO A 1 20.42 -33.57 -10.47
CA PRO A 1 21.23 -32.33 -10.52
C PRO A 1 20.86 -31.51 -11.76
N ALA A 2 20.08 -30.44 -11.57
CA ALA A 2 19.70 -29.51 -12.63
C ALA A 2 20.96 -28.93 -13.28
N GLY A 3 21.07 -29.02 -14.62
CA GLY A 3 22.27 -28.59 -15.34
C GLY A 3 22.52 -27.08 -15.23
N PRO A 4 23.76 -26.59 -15.47
CA PRO A 4 24.09 -25.16 -15.40
C PRO A 4 23.18 -24.27 -16.27
N GLN A 5 22.63 -24.83 -17.35
CA GLN A 5 21.68 -24.16 -18.24
C GLN A 5 20.28 -23.98 -17.64
N GLU A 6 19.83 -24.87 -16.74
CA GLU A 6 18.53 -24.74 -16.06
C GLU A 6 18.57 -23.64 -14.99
N GLY A 7 19.67 -23.52 -14.25
CA GLY A 7 19.87 -22.44 -13.28
C GLY A 7 19.83 -21.05 -13.93
N PHE A 8 20.51 -20.88 -15.07
CA PHE A 8 20.48 -19.62 -15.82
C PHE A 8 19.09 -19.28 -16.36
N ARG A 9 18.35 -20.27 -16.89
CA ARG A 9 16.96 -20.08 -17.37
C ARG A 9 15.99 -19.71 -16.25
N LEU A 10 16.11 -20.35 -15.08
CA LEU A 10 15.29 -20.03 -13.90
C LEU A 10 15.58 -18.61 -13.37
N ILE A 11 16.85 -18.18 -13.39
CA ILE A 11 17.21 -16.81 -12.99
C ILE A 11 16.65 -15.79 -14.00
N ALA A 12 16.83 -16.03 -15.30
CA ALA A 12 16.40 -15.12 -16.36
C ALA A 12 14.88 -14.91 -16.42
N THR A 13 14.08 -15.94 -16.12
CA THR A 13 12.60 -15.81 -16.10
C THR A 13 12.08 -15.18 -14.82
N THR A 14 12.77 -15.33 -13.69
CA THR A 14 12.26 -14.87 -12.37
C THR A 14 12.66 -13.43 -12.03
N VAL A 15 13.77 -12.89 -12.54
CA VAL A 15 14.16 -11.48 -12.28
C VAL A 15 13.12 -10.48 -12.82
N PRO A 16 12.63 -10.58 -14.08
CA PRO A 16 11.59 -9.68 -14.59
C PRO A 16 10.31 -9.74 -13.76
N LEU A 17 9.92 -10.93 -13.30
CA LEU A 17 8.76 -11.11 -12.43
C LEU A 17 8.95 -10.39 -11.09
N LEU A 18 10.11 -10.55 -10.45
CA LEU A 18 10.42 -9.86 -9.19
C LEU A 18 10.41 -8.34 -9.35
N LEU A 19 10.89 -7.82 -10.48
CA LEU A 19 10.82 -6.38 -10.77
C LEU A 19 9.37 -5.89 -10.97
N LEU A 20 8.54 -6.67 -11.68
CA LEU A 20 7.12 -6.35 -11.82
C LEU A 20 6.39 -6.36 -10.47
N ILE A 21 6.68 -7.35 -9.62
CA ILE A 21 6.15 -7.43 -8.26
C ILE A 21 6.61 -6.21 -7.45
N LEU A 22 7.89 -5.84 -7.51
CA LEU A 22 8.41 -4.68 -6.79
C LEU A 22 7.74 -3.38 -7.25
N LEU A 23 7.60 -3.17 -8.55
CA LEU A 23 6.92 -2.01 -9.12
C LEU A 23 5.46 -1.94 -8.65
N TRP A 24 4.76 -3.08 -8.64
CA TRP A 24 3.39 -3.17 -8.17
C TRP A 24 3.29 -2.85 -6.67
N LEU A 25 4.22 -3.34 -5.84
CA LEU A 25 4.27 -3.06 -4.41
C LEU A 25 4.50 -1.56 -4.14
N VAL A 26 5.44 -0.92 -4.86
CA VAL A 26 5.66 0.54 -4.75
C VAL A 26 4.42 1.32 -5.17
N ALA A 27 3.72 0.91 -6.23
CA ALA A 27 2.47 1.53 -6.64
C ALA A 27 1.36 1.35 -5.59
N LEU A 28 1.31 0.19 -4.91
CA LEU A 28 0.37 -0.06 -3.81
C LEU A 28 0.67 0.85 -2.61
N ILE A 29 1.93 1.01 -2.24
CA ILE A 29 2.37 1.93 -1.17
C ILE A 29 1.95 3.37 -1.53
N ALA A 30 2.22 3.79 -2.77
CA ALA A 30 1.86 5.11 -3.28
C ALA A 30 0.35 5.38 -3.21
N PHE A 31 -0.43 4.42 -3.69
CA PHE A 31 -1.89 4.51 -3.68
C PHE A 31 -2.44 4.60 -2.26
N SER A 32 -1.94 3.76 -1.34
CA SER A 32 -2.44 3.69 0.04
C SER A 32 -2.09 4.97 0.81
N SER A 33 -0.82 5.38 0.76
CA SER A 33 -0.32 6.63 1.38
C SER A 33 -1.06 7.88 0.89
N GLY A 34 -1.28 7.99 -0.42
CA GLY A 34 -2.02 9.11 -0.98
C GLY A 34 -3.50 9.09 -0.59
N THR A 35 -4.12 7.90 -0.59
CA THR A 35 -5.54 7.77 -0.23
C THR A 35 -5.80 8.16 1.22
N GLU A 36 -4.91 7.78 2.15
CA GLU A 36 -5.00 8.17 3.55
C GLU A 36 -5.07 9.68 3.72
N VAL A 37 -4.12 10.41 3.13
CA VAL A 37 -4.10 11.88 3.18
C VAL A 37 -5.33 12.47 2.51
N ALA A 38 -5.74 11.95 1.35
CA ALA A 38 -6.96 12.41 0.68
C ALA A 38 -8.21 12.26 1.56
N MET A 39 -8.37 11.12 2.24
CA MET A 39 -9.51 10.84 3.11
C MET A 39 -9.49 11.69 4.40
N LEU A 40 -8.31 11.96 4.96
CA LEU A 40 -8.16 12.83 6.14
C LEU A 40 -8.42 14.30 5.81
N SER A 41 -8.00 14.76 4.63
CA SER A 41 -8.09 16.17 4.23
C SER A 41 -9.40 16.56 3.53
N VAL A 42 -10.32 15.62 3.30
CA VAL A 42 -11.55 15.90 2.55
C VAL A 42 -12.57 16.70 3.38
N ASN A 43 -13.25 17.66 2.74
CA ASN A 43 -14.36 18.36 3.36
C ASN A 43 -15.60 17.44 3.46
N ARG A 44 -15.87 16.95 4.68
CA ARG A 44 -16.98 16.02 4.97
C ARG A 44 -18.35 16.57 4.57
N TYR A 45 -18.59 17.88 4.71
CA TYR A 45 -19.85 18.51 4.33
C TYR A 45 -20.09 18.41 2.81
N ARG A 46 -19.07 18.72 2.01
CA ARG A 46 -19.16 18.64 0.54
C ARG A 46 -19.39 17.21 0.06
N ILE A 47 -18.72 16.22 0.67
CA ILE A 47 -18.94 14.80 0.34
C ILE A 47 -20.36 14.37 0.70
N ARG A 48 -20.87 14.76 1.87
CA ARG A 48 -22.25 14.46 2.29
C ARG A 48 -23.28 15.08 1.35
N HIS A 49 -23.08 16.32 0.93
CA HIS A 49 -23.95 16.97 -0.06
C HIS A 49 -23.97 16.18 -1.38
N ARG A 50 -22.80 15.83 -1.93
CA ARG A 50 -22.71 15.01 -3.16
C ARG A 50 -23.34 13.62 -3.01
N ALA A 51 -23.25 13.03 -1.82
CA ALA A 51 -23.87 11.74 -1.52
C ALA A 51 -25.40 11.82 -1.52
N GLN A 52 -25.96 12.91 -0.96
CA GLN A 52 -27.38 13.22 -0.98
C GLN A 52 -27.89 13.54 -2.39
N SER A 53 -27.07 14.15 -3.25
CA SER A 53 -27.37 14.36 -4.67
C SER A 53 -27.29 13.07 -5.53
N GLY A 54 -27.16 11.89 -4.93
CA GLY A 54 -27.20 10.60 -5.62
C GLY A 54 -25.87 10.08 -6.16
N GLN A 55 -24.74 10.75 -5.91
CA GLN A 55 -23.45 10.29 -6.41
C GLN A 55 -22.95 9.04 -5.65
N SER A 56 -22.96 7.87 -6.30
CA SER A 56 -22.66 6.59 -5.63
C SER A 56 -21.26 6.53 -5.00
N ARG A 57 -20.25 7.17 -5.62
CA ARG A 57 -18.88 7.26 -5.06
C ARG A 57 -18.85 8.11 -3.79
N ALA A 58 -19.62 9.18 -3.72
CA ALA A 58 -19.71 10.03 -2.54
C ALA A 58 -20.42 9.32 -1.39
N GLN A 59 -21.48 8.55 -1.68
CA GLN A 59 -22.16 7.72 -0.67
C GLN A 59 -21.25 6.62 -0.09
N LEU A 60 -20.35 6.08 -0.92
CA LEU A 60 -19.36 5.11 -0.49
C LEU A 60 -18.31 5.76 0.41
N LEU A 61 -17.76 6.89 -0.04
CA LEU A 61 -16.76 7.65 0.71
C LEU A 61 -17.33 8.14 2.04
N GLU A 62 -18.55 8.66 2.06
CA GLU A 62 -19.24 9.06 3.29
C GLU A 62 -19.32 7.90 4.30
N ARG A 63 -19.67 6.69 3.83
CA ARG A 63 -19.71 5.50 4.69
C ARG A 63 -18.34 5.13 5.25
N LEU A 64 -17.27 5.23 4.45
CA LEU A 64 -15.90 5.00 4.93
C LEU A 64 -15.51 6.06 5.97
N LEU A 65 -15.76 7.35 5.70
CA LEU A 65 -15.42 8.45 6.60
C LEU A 65 -16.17 8.42 7.94
N ARG A 66 -17.32 7.75 8.02
CA ARG A 66 -18.08 7.55 9.28
C ARG A 66 -17.41 6.57 10.24
N LYS A 67 -16.56 5.67 9.75
CA LYS A 67 -15.84 4.67 10.56
C LYS A 67 -14.34 4.74 10.27
N PRO A 68 -13.64 5.77 10.79
CA PRO A 68 -12.22 5.97 10.52
C PRO A 68 -11.36 4.78 10.96
N GLU A 69 -11.72 4.09 12.06
CA GLU A 69 -10.97 2.91 12.52
C GLU A 69 -10.81 1.82 11.45
N ASP A 70 -11.86 1.54 10.66
CA ASP A 70 -11.88 0.43 9.72
C ASP A 70 -10.92 0.66 8.56
N TRP A 71 -10.92 1.87 8.00
CA TRP A 71 -10.08 2.17 6.83
C TRP A 71 -8.67 2.62 7.22
N LEU A 72 -8.48 3.30 8.36
CA LEU A 72 -7.14 3.60 8.87
C LEU A 72 -6.39 2.32 9.26
N GLY A 73 -7.08 1.39 9.94
CA GLY A 73 -6.51 0.08 10.26
C GLY A 73 -6.13 -0.68 8.99
N ALA A 74 -7.02 -0.73 8.00
CA ALA A 74 -6.73 -1.38 6.72
C ALA A 74 -5.52 -0.74 6.02
N ASN A 75 -5.44 0.60 6.00
CA ASN A 75 -4.31 1.34 5.44
C ASN A 75 -2.99 0.91 6.06
N LEU A 76 -2.95 0.89 7.39
CA LEU A 76 -1.75 0.54 8.15
C LEU A 76 -1.26 -0.87 7.80
N VAL A 77 -2.17 -1.85 7.78
CA VAL A 77 -1.84 -3.24 7.43
C VAL A 77 -1.31 -3.33 6.00
N ILE A 78 -1.95 -2.66 5.04
CA ILE A 78 -1.56 -2.72 3.63
C ILE A 78 -0.20 -2.08 3.41
N VAL A 79 0.04 -0.88 3.94
CA VAL A 79 1.32 -0.17 3.80
C VAL A 79 2.44 -0.94 4.48
N ALA A 80 2.22 -1.45 5.69
CA ALA A 80 3.22 -2.23 6.40
C ALA A 80 3.59 -3.51 5.64
N ALA A 81 2.57 -4.28 5.19
CA ALA A 81 2.79 -5.48 4.40
C ALA A 81 3.54 -5.17 3.10
N ALA A 82 3.09 -4.17 2.34
CA ALA A 82 3.70 -3.82 1.07
C ALA A 82 5.18 -3.39 1.23
N ASN A 83 5.51 -2.62 2.28
CA ASN A 83 6.89 -2.24 2.58
C ASN A 83 7.77 -3.46 2.94
N VAL A 84 7.26 -4.37 3.77
CA VAL A 84 7.99 -5.60 4.14
C VAL A 84 8.23 -6.48 2.92
N PHE A 85 7.20 -6.71 2.09
CA PHE A 85 7.33 -7.50 0.88
C PHE A 85 8.25 -6.83 -0.16
N ALA A 86 8.20 -5.51 -0.31
CA ALA A 86 9.08 -4.78 -1.22
C ALA A 86 10.54 -4.92 -0.79
N SER A 87 10.82 -4.81 0.52
CA SER A 87 12.16 -5.01 1.07
C SER A 87 12.67 -6.44 0.86
N ALA A 88 11.81 -7.45 1.07
CA ALA A 88 12.15 -8.85 0.80
C ALA A 88 12.46 -9.09 -0.68
N VAL A 89 11.61 -8.62 -1.59
CA VAL A 89 11.81 -8.75 -3.05
C VAL A 89 13.07 -8.03 -3.51
N ALA A 90 13.31 -6.82 -3.02
CA ALA A 90 14.52 -6.06 -3.34
C ALA A 90 15.78 -6.76 -2.82
N THR A 91 15.72 -7.37 -1.63
CA THR A 91 16.83 -8.17 -1.08
C THR A 91 17.12 -9.39 -1.95
N LEU A 92 16.08 -10.10 -2.41
CA LEU A 92 16.23 -11.23 -3.35
C LEU A 92 16.88 -10.80 -4.67
N LEU A 93 16.47 -9.65 -5.20
CA LEU A 93 17.08 -9.06 -6.41
C LEU A 93 18.56 -8.70 -6.16
N ALA A 94 18.86 -8.07 -5.03
CA ALA A 94 20.22 -7.67 -4.65
C ALA A 94 21.16 -8.87 -4.53
N GLN A 95 20.74 -9.94 -3.85
CA GLN A 95 21.55 -11.14 -3.67
C GLN A 95 21.93 -11.82 -4.99
N ARG A 96 21.04 -11.75 -6.00
CA ARG A 96 21.28 -12.33 -7.32
C ARG A 96 22.35 -11.61 -8.14
N THR A 97 22.72 -10.40 -7.76
CA THR A 97 23.80 -9.66 -8.43
C THR A 97 25.20 -10.21 -8.10
N GLY A 98 25.34 -10.94 -6.98
CA GLY A 98 26.64 -11.45 -6.52
C GLY A 98 27.58 -10.41 -5.91
N TYR A 99 27.23 -9.11 -5.89
CA TYR A 99 28.08 -8.08 -5.31
C TYR A 99 28.04 -8.09 -3.78
N ARG A 100 29.22 -7.98 -3.15
CA ARG A 100 29.41 -8.01 -1.68
C ARG A 100 28.54 -7.00 -0.92
N TYR A 101 28.30 -5.83 -1.51
CA TYR A 101 27.52 -4.74 -0.90
C TYR A 101 26.16 -4.51 -1.57
N ALA A 102 25.67 -5.47 -2.37
CA ALA A 102 24.40 -5.30 -3.09
C ALA A 102 23.22 -5.04 -2.16
N VAL A 103 23.08 -5.82 -1.07
CA VAL A 103 21.96 -5.73 -0.13
C VAL A 103 21.90 -4.37 0.57
N PRO A 104 22.96 -3.86 1.25
CA PRO A 104 22.89 -2.56 1.91
C PRO A 104 22.68 -1.40 0.93
N VAL A 105 23.31 -1.43 -0.25
CA VAL A 105 23.10 -0.41 -1.29
C VAL A 105 21.65 -0.43 -1.78
N THR A 106 21.10 -1.61 -2.03
CA THR A 106 19.69 -1.76 -2.44
C THR A 106 18.73 -1.29 -1.36
N GLY A 107 19.03 -1.52 -0.08
CA GLY A 107 18.22 -1.02 1.04
C GLY A 107 18.13 0.50 1.04
N VAL A 108 19.26 1.20 0.84
CA VAL A 108 19.28 2.67 0.73
C VAL A 108 18.49 3.15 -0.48
N LEU A 109 18.73 2.55 -1.66
CA LEU A 109 18.03 2.92 -2.89
C LEU A 109 16.52 2.67 -2.80
N LEU A 110 16.10 1.52 -2.28
CA LEU A 110 14.69 1.22 -2.09
C LEU A 110 14.05 2.20 -1.13
N THR A 111 14.72 2.57 -0.04
CA THR A 111 14.21 3.55 0.92
C THR A 111 13.96 4.90 0.25
N LEU A 112 14.91 5.39 -0.57
CA LEU A 112 14.72 6.63 -1.33
C LEU A 112 13.55 6.52 -2.33
N VAL A 113 13.45 5.40 -3.03
CA VAL A 113 12.36 5.15 -3.99
C VAL A 113 11.00 5.15 -3.28
N VAL A 114 10.87 4.43 -2.16
CA VAL A 114 9.63 4.35 -1.40
C VAL A 114 9.29 5.71 -0.78
N ILE A 115 10.25 6.42 -0.19
CA ILE A 115 10.01 7.76 0.37
C ILE A 115 9.53 8.73 -0.70
N VAL A 116 10.21 8.79 -1.84
CA VAL A 116 9.85 9.76 -2.89
C VAL A 116 8.56 9.35 -3.59
N PHE A 117 8.54 8.16 -4.19
CA PHE A 117 7.45 7.74 -5.07
C PHE A 117 6.30 7.03 -4.34
N GLY A 118 6.60 6.33 -3.25
CA GLY A 118 5.60 5.61 -2.43
C GLY A 118 4.94 6.48 -1.36
N GLU A 119 5.59 7.53 -0.89
CA GLU A 119 5.08 8.30 0.25
C GLU A 119 4.93 9.79 -0.04
N LEU A 120 6.02 10.53 -0.21
CA LEU A 120 6.00 11.99 -0.28
C LEU A 120 5.20 12.51 -1.47
N THR A 121 5.55 12.10 -2.70
CA THR A 121 4.85 12.55 -3.91
C THR A 121 3.34 12.27 -3.87
N PRO A 122 2.87 11.04 -3.57
CA PRO A 122 1.43 10.77 -3.52
C PRO A 122 0.72 11.49 -2.38
N LYS A 123 1.35 11.64 -1.20
CA LYS A 123 0.78 12.40 -0.07
C LYS A 123 0.61 13.89 -0.43
N ILE A 124 1.62 14.50 -1.05
CA ILE A 124 1.56 15.90 -1.51
C ILE A 124 0.45 16.08 -2.57
N TYR A 125 0.38 15.20 -3.56
CA TYR A 125 -0.64 15.27 -4.60
C TYR A 125 -2.06 15.12 -4.02
N ALA A 126 -2.24 14.17 -3.11
CA ALA A 126 -3.52 13.92 -2.45
C ALA A 126 -3.98 15.09 -1.59
N ALA A 127 -3.06 15.75 -0.88
CA ALA A 127 -3.36 16.94 -0.09
C ALA A 127 -3.82 18.12 -0.97
N ALA A 128 -3.25 18.26 -2.18
CA ALA A 128 -3.67 19.29 -3.14
C ALA A 128 -5.03 18.98 -3.80
N HIS A 129 -5.39 17.70 -3.94
CA HIS A 129 -6.63 17.27 -4.60
C HIS A 129 -7.43 16.24 -3.77
N PRO A 130 -7.84 16.57 -2.54
CA PRO A 130 -8.34 15.59 -1.58
C PRO A 130 -9.68 14.98 -2.01
N GLU A 131 -10.63 15.80 -2.49
CA GLU A 131 -11.95 15.31 -2.91
C GLU A 131 -11.85 14.35 -4.10
N THR A 132 -11.12 14.73 -5.15
CA THR A 132 -10.99 13.92 -6.37
C THR A 132 -10.26 12.61 -6.09
N SER A 133 -9.19 12.67 -5.30
CA SER A 133 -8.39 11.50 -4.91
C SER A 133 -9.19 10.55 -4.02
N ALA A 134 -9.86 11.06 -2.99
CA ALA A 134 -10.69 10.26 -2.10
C ALA A 134 -11.87 9.61 -2.82
N LEU A 135 -12.55 10.34 -3.72
CA LEU A 135 -13.68 9.80 -4.49
C LEU A 135 -13.27 8.71 -5.48
N ARG A 136 -12.10 8.84 -6.12
CA ARG A 136 -11.54 7.80 -6.99
C ARG A 136 -11.12 6.57 -6.18
N ALA A 137 -10.46 6.80 -5.05
CA ALA A 137 -9.95 5.74 -4.20
C ALA A 137 -11.05 4.96 -3.48
N ALA A 138 -12.19 5.58 -3.14
CA ALA A 138 -13.24 4.99 -2.32
C ALA A 138 -13.65 3.56 -2.75
N ARG A 139 -13.78 3.30 -4.07
CA ARG A 139 -14.17 1.97 -4.58
C ARG A 139 -13.08 0.92 -4.36
N ILE A 140 -11.84 1.28 -4.69
CA ILE A 140 -10.68 0.40 -4.51
C ILE A 140 -10.47 0.14 -3.01
N TYR A 141 -10.58 1.19 -2.20
CA TYR A 141 -10.38 1.09 -0.76
C TYR A 141 -11.43 0.26 -0.05
N ARG A 142 -12.69 0.25 -0.53
CA ARG A 142 -13.69 -0.68 0.00
C ARG A 142 -13.30 -2.15 -0.23
N ALA A 143 -12.74 -2.47 -1.40
CA ALA A 143 -12.28 -3.82 -1.69
C ALA A 143 -11.06 -4.19 -0.82
N LEU A 144 -10.12 -3.24 -0.67
CA LEU A 144 -8.95 -3.40 0.19
C LEU A 144 -9.32 -3.57 1.67
N VAL A 145 -10.25 -2.77 2.20
CA VAL A 145 -10.77 -2.92 3.57
C VAL A 145 -11.41 -4.30 3.73
N PHE A 146 -12.20 -4.75 2.75
CA PHE A 146 -12.80 -6.09 2.80
C PHE A 146 -11.74 -7.19 2.86
N LEU A 147 -10.66 -7.08 2.08
CA LEU A 147 -9.53 -8.02 2.10
C LEU A 147 -8.71 -7.94 3.39
N ALA A 148 -8.57 -6.75 3.98
CA ALA A 148 -7.83 -6.52 5.21
C ALA A 148 -8.62 -6.90 6.48
N ARG A 149 -9.95 -6.96 6.43
CA ARG A 149 -10.82 -7.34 7.58
C ARG A 149 -10.38 -8.58 8.37
N PRO A 150 -10.04 -9.74 7.76
CA PRO A 150 -9.56 -10.89 8.52
C PRO A 150 -8.30 -10.55 9.31
N PHE A 151 -7.36 -9.81 8.71
CA PHE A 151 -6.16 -9.34 9.41
C PHE A 151 -6.50 -8.37 10.54
N LEU A 152 -7.38 -7.40 10.30
CA LEU A 152 -7.81 -6.45 11.33
C LEU A 152 -8.45 -7.15 12.53
N SER A 153 -9.24 -8.19 12.30
CA SER A 153 -9.83 -8.98 13.39
C SER A 153 -8.77 -9.68 14.23
N VAL A 154 -7.71 -10.20 13.59
CA VAL A 154 -6.59 -10.84 14.30
C VAL A 154 -5.81 -9.79 15.10
N THR A 155 -5.43 -8.68 14.47
CA THR A 155 -4.66 -7.62 15.14
C THR A 155 -5.43 -7.02 16.31
N ASN A 156 -6.73 -6.71 16.12
CA ASN A 156 -7.58 -6.22 17.21
C ASN A 156 -7.73 -7.26 18.32
N GLY A 157 -7.87 -8.54 18.00
CA GLY A 157 -7.90 -9.62 18.98
C GLY A 157 -6.63 -9.68 19.84
N ILE A 158 -5.46 -9.54 19.22
CA ILE A 158 -4.18 -9.50 19.93
C ILE A 158 -4.08 -8.23 20.78
N SER A 159 -4.43 -7.06 20.24
CA SER A 159 -4.38 -5.79 20.96
C SER A 159 -5.33 -5.78 22.16
N TYR A 160 -6.57 -6.22 22.02
CA TYR A 160 -7.51 -6.33 23.15
C TYR A 160 -7.11 -7.40 24.15
N GLY A 161 -6.44 -8.46 23.72
CA GLY A 161 -5.86 -9.46 24.62
C GLY A 161 -4.71 -8.89 25.47
N LEU A 162 -3.86 -8.05 24.87
CA LEU A 162 -2.72 -7.41 25.55
C LEU A 162 -3.11 -6.22 26.42
N LEU A 163 -4.09 -5.44 26.00
CA LEU A 163 -4.63 -4.29 26.74
C LEU A 163 -5.59 -4.71 27.86
N ARG A 164 -5.84 -6.02 28.02
CA ARG A 164 -6.54 -6.58 29.17
C ARG A 164 -5.57 -6.62 30.38
N VAL A 165 -5.17 -5.43 30.82
CA VAL A 165 -4.53 -5.16 32.11
C VAL A 165 -5.45 -4.24 32.90
#